data_AF-A0A924W9J9-F1
#
_entry.id   AF-A0A924W9J9-F1
#
_cell.length_a   1.000
_cell.length_b   1.000
_cell.length_c   1.000
_cell.angle_alpha   90.00
_cell.angle_beta   90.00
_cell.angle_gamma   90.00
#
_symmetry.space_group_name_H-M   'P 1'
#
loop_
_entity.id
_entity.type
_entity.pdbx_description
1 polymer ?
#
loop_
_entity_poly.entity_id
_entity_poly.type
_entity_poly.pdbx_seq_one_letter_code
_entity_poly.pdbx_strand_id
1 'polypeptide(L)'
;MPIYVYETLDKKGGGTGKTFELVQSMKDEALTKHPETGEPVRRVVQVPNIAGKWSDMKGKSALSNQNLERMGFTKYERKGKGYMERVAGKEGPKSIGLDD
;
A
#
# COMPACT_ATOMS: atom_id res chain seq x y z
N MET A 1 7.53 -8.08 -7.67
CA MET A 1 8.25 -9.25 -7.10
C MET A 1 8.48 -8.95 -5.63
N PRO A 2 8.02 -9.81 -4.71
CA PRO A 2 8.27 -9.59 -3.28
C PRO A 2 9.74 -9.81 -2.93
N ILE A 3 10.14 -9.22 -1.80
CA ILE A 3 11.39 -9.52 -1.11
C ILE A 3 11.03 -10.42 0.07
N TYR A 4 11.70 -11.55 0.20
CA TYR A 4 11.61 -12.41 1.37
C TYR A 4 12.88 -12.33 2.20
N VAL A 5 12.71 -12.43 3.51
CA VAL A 5 13.81 -12.59 4.45
C VAL A 5 14.00 -14.07 4.73
N TYR A 6 15.23 -14.53 4.63
CA TYR A 6 15.64 -15.89 5.00
C TYR A 6 16.57 -15.84 6.20
N GLU A 7 16.52 -16.87 7.04
CA GLU A 7 17.42 -17.07 8.19
C GLU A 7 18.26 -18.32 7.97
N THR A 8 19.55 -18.24 8.25
CA THR A 8 20.47 -19.38 8.26
C THR A 8 20.24 -20.26 9.49
N LEU A 9 20.21 -21.57 9.29
CA LEU A 9 20.01 -22.57 10.33
C LEU A 9 21.33 -23.19 10.79
N ASP A 10 21.36 -23.59 12.06
CA ASP A 10 22.43 -24.42 12.60
C ASP A 10 22.26 -25.90 12.19
N LYS A 11 23.22 -26.75 12.58
CA LYS A 11 23.21 -28.18 12.28
C LYS A 11 22.03 -28.95 12.89
N LYS A 12 21.36 -28.39 13.89
CA LYS A 12 20.19 -28.96 14.56
C LYS A 12 18.87 -28.38 14.01
N GLY A 13 18.93 -27.48 13.03
CA GLY A 13 17.77 -26.81 12.44
C GLY A 13 17.28 -25.59 13.24
N GLY A 14 18.04 -25.13 14.23
CA GLY A 14 17.78 -23.92 14.99
C GLY A 14 18.16 -22.66 14.20
N GLY A 15 17.41 -21.57 14.39
CA GLY A 15 17.73 -20.28 13.79
C GLY A 15 19.00 -19.67 14.39
N THR A 16 19.92 -19.20 13.55
CA THR A 16 21.18 -18.58 14.00
C THR A 16 21.06 -17.06 14.19
N GLY A 17 19.94 -16.45 13.81
CA GLY A 17 19.77 -14.99 13.77
C GLY A 17 20.47 -14.30 12.59
N LYS A 18 21.28 -15.01 11.79
CA LYS A 18 21.85 -14.48 10.55
C LYS A 18 20.80 -14.49 9.46
N THR A 19 20.52 -13.34 8.86
CA THR A 19 19.46 -13.20 7.84
C THR A 19 19.95 -12.52 6.57
N PHE A 20 19.30 -12.82 5.45
CA PHE A 20 19.47 -12.10 4.19
C PHE A 20 18.14 -11.88 3.48
N GLU A 21 18.12 -10.92 2.55
CA GLU A 21 16.96 -10.59 1.73
C GLU A 21 17.13 -11.11 0.31
N LEU A 22 16.04 -11.62 -0.26
CA LEU A 22 16.02 -12.13 -1.62
C LEU A 22 14.75 -11.71 -2.35
N VAL A 23 14.91 -11.09 -3.51
CA VAL A 23 13.81 -10.90 -4.47
C VAL A 23 13.49 -12.24 -5.09
N GLN A 24 12.27 -12.74 -4.87
CA GLN A 24 11.84 -14.06 -5.36
C GLN A 24 10.39 -14.00 -5.83
N SER A 25 10.03 -14.78 -6.85
CA SER A 25 8.63 -14.86 -7.29
C SER A 25 7.77 -15.53 -6.21
N MET A 26 6.50 -15.11 -6.09
CA MET A 26 5.54 -15.82 -5.21
C MET A 26 5.23 -17.25 -5.66
N LYS A 27 5.51 -17.57 -6.94
CA LYS A 27 5.28 -18.91 -7.51
C LYS A 27 6.43 -19.89 -7.23
N ASP A 28 7.58 -19.39 -6.80
CA ASP A 28 8.75 -20.21 -6.58
C ASP A 28 8.66 -20.86 -5.19
N GLU A 29 9.23 -22.05 -5.05
CA GLU A 29 9.38 -22.71 -3.75
C GLU A 29 10.35 -21.92 -2.86
N ALA A 30 10.14 -22.00 -1.54
CA ALA A 30 11.05 -21.37 -0.60
C ALA A 30 12.45 -22.03 -0.67
N LEU A 31 13.50 -21.21 -0.58
CA LEU A 31 14.86 -21.75 -0.53
C LEU A 31 15.07 -22.59 0.73
N THR A 32 15.79 -23.69 0.54
CA THR A 32 16.28 -24.56 1.63
C THR A 32 17.78 -24.41 1.84
N LYS A 33 18.50 -23.79 0.90
CA LYS A 33 19.94 -23.52 0.97
C LYS A 33 20.27 -22.09 0.55
N HIS A 34 21.26 -21.48 1.18
CA HIS A 34 21.78 -20.17 0.81
C HIS A 34 22.45 -20.25 -0.58
N PRO A 35 22.15 -19.34 -1.52
CA PRO A 35 22.67 -19.40 -2.89
C PRO A 35 24.18 -19.16 -3.04
N GLU A 36 24.86 -18.73 -1.97
CA GLU A 36 26.28 -18.36 -1.97
C GLU A 36 27.09 -19.28 -1.06
N THR A 37 26.63 -19.49 0.17
CA THR A 37 27.33 -20.32 1.16
C THR A 37 26.90 -21.79 1.15
N GLY A 38 25.73 -22.10 0.59
CA GLY A 38 25.13 -23.44 0.61
C GLY A 38 24.57 -23.87 1.97
N GLU A 39 24.63 -23.01 2.98
CA GLU A 39 24.13 -23.29 4.33
C GLU A 39 22.61 -23.52 4.32
N PRO A 40 22.06 -24.35 5.24
CA PRO A 40 20.63 -24.54 5.34
C PRO A 40 19.93 -23.25 5.76
N VAL A 41 18.82 -22.91 5.11
CA VAL A 41 18.05 -21.69 5.38
C VAL A 41 16.56 -21.98 5.46
N ARG A 42 15.81 -21.09 6.10
CA ARG A 42 14.34 -21.07 6.04
C ARG A 42 13.83 -19.66 5.79
N ARG A 43 12.68 -19.54 5.13
CA ARG A 43 11.99 -18.26 4.99
C ARG A 43 11.42 -17.83 6.34
N VAL A 44 11.71 -16.60 6.75
CA VAL A 44 11.20 -15.99 7.98
C VAL A 44 9.77 -15.52 7.75
N VAL A 45 8.86 -15.87 8.65
CA VAL A 45 7.51 -15.31 8.68
C VAL A 45 7.59 -13.89 9.21
N GLN A 46 7.40 -12.90 8.34
CA GLN A 46 7.40 -11.50 8.70
C GLN A 46 6.00 -11.00 9.08
N VAL A 47 5.96 -9.95 9.89
CA VAL A 47 4.70 -9.25 10.19
C VAL A 47 4.17 -8.65 8.88
N PRO A 48 2.87 -8.81 8.55
CA PRO A 48 2.32 -8.21 7.34
C PRO A 48 2.41 -6.68 7.42
N ASN A 49 2.80 -6.04 6.33
CA ASN A 49 2.71 -4.59 6.22
C ASN A 49 1.23 -4.19 6.02
N ILE A 50 0.62 -3.63 7.06
CA ILE A 50 -0.76 -3.16 7.03
C ILE A 50 -0.76 -1.70 6.58
N ALA A 51 -1.45 -1.42 5.47
CA ALA A 51 -1.62 -0.06 4.97
C ALA A 51 -2.28 0.86 6.01
N GLY A 52 -1.46 1.64 6.70
CA GLY A 52 -1.87 2.52 7.79
C GLY A 52 -2.54 3.81 7.33
N LYS A 53 -2.82 4.70 8.28
CA LYS A 53 -3.48 6.01 8.05
C LYS A 53 -2.79 6.86 6.97
N TRP A 54 -1.47 6.77 6.88
CA TRP A 54 -0.64 7.54 5.96
C TRP A 54 -0.39 6.84 4.61
N SER A 55 -1.10 5.74 4.33
CA SER A 55 -1.01 5.07 3.03
C SER A 55 -1.80 5.82 1.96
N ASP A 56 -1.35 5.74 0.71
CA ASP A 56 -2.07 6.29 -0.45
C ASP A 56 -3.50 5.75 -0.54
N MET A 57 -3.69 4.47 -0.19
CA MET A 57 -5.00 3.84 -0.16
C MET A 57 -5.92 4.55 0.85
N LYS A 58 -5.43 4.85 2.06
CA LYS A 58 -6.21 5.60 3.04
C LYS A 58 -6.42 7.05 2.64
N GLY A 59 -5.42 7.71 2.08
CA GLY A 59 -5.56 9.06 1.53
C GLY A 59 -6.69 9.15 0.49
N LYS A 60 -6.72 8.23 -0.48
CA LYS A 60 -7.79 8.15 -1.49
C LYS A 60 -9.17 7.94 -0.86
N SER A 61 -9.28 7.03 0.11
CA SER A 61 -10.56 6.80 0.79
C SER A 61 -11.05 8.02 1.59
N ALA A 62 -10.12 8.73 2.24
CA ALA A 62 -10.42 9.92 3.03
C ALA A 62 -10.87 11.10 2.16
N LEU A 63 -10.36 11.20 0.94
CA LEU A 63 -10.70 12.24 -0.03
C LEU A 63 -11.80 11.81 -1.03
N SER A 64 -12.41 10.65 -0.84
CA SER A 64 -13.51 10.20 -1.70
C SER A 64 -14.74 11.11 -1.55
N ASN A 65 -15.50 11.31 -2.62
CA ASN A 65 -16.69 12.19 -2.59
C ASN A 65 -17.69 11.76 -1.51
N GLN A 66 -17.92 10.45 -1.35
CA GLN A 66 -18.76 9.90 -0.29
C GLN A 66 -18.25 10.28 1.12
N ASN A 67 -16.94 10.23 1.34
CA ASN A 67 -16.37 10.58 2.64
C ASN A 67 -16.41 12.09 2.90
N LEU A 68 -16.17 12.90 1.87
CA LEU A 68 -16.28 14.36 1.95
C LEU A 68 -17.72 14.79 2.25
N GLU A 69 -18.71 14.19 1.58
CA GLU A 69 -20.14 14.38 1.88
C GLU A 69 -20.49 14.04 3.32
N ARG A 70 -20.06 12.86 3.78
CA ARG A 70 -20.29 12.40 5.14
C ARG A 70 -19.71 13.35 6.19
N MET A 71 -18.60 14.01 5.88
CA MET A 71 -17.95 14.99 6.74
C MET A 71 -18.51 16.41 6.59
N GLY A 72 -19.49 16.62 5.70
CA GLY A 72 -20.11 17.93 5.47
C GLY A 72 -19.32 18.86 4.55
N PHE A 73 -18.30 18.36 3.85
CA PHE A 73 -17.57 19.15 2.86
C PHE A 73 -18.31 19.19 1.52
N THR A 74 -18.17 20.33 0.84
CA THR A 74 -18.56 20.49 -0.55
C THR A 74 -17.32 20.52 -1.43
N LYS A 75 -17.31 19.71 -2.50
CA LYS A 75 -16.20 19.63 -3.46
C LYS A 75 -16.70 19.97 -4.85
N TYR A 76 -15.96 20.85 -5.52
CA TYR A 76 -16.13 21.18 -6.92
C TYR A 76 -14.98 20.61 -7.75
N GLU A 77 -15.29 20.07 -8.93
CA GLU A 77 -14.31 19.63 -9.92
C GLU A 77 -14.38 20.50 -11.16
N ARG A 78 -13.23 20.97 -11.64
CA ARG A 78 -13.11 21.80 -12.83
C ARG A 78 -13.42 20.95 -14.07
N LYS A 79 -14.39 21.39 -14.87
CA LYS A 79 -14.76 20.74 -16.14
C LYS A 79 -14.17 21.44 -17.37
N GLY A 80 -13.61 22.65 -17.18
CA GLY A 80 -12.91 23.41 -18.23
C GLY A 80 -13.43 24.83 -18.33
N LYS A 81 -12.70 25.72 -19.02
CA LYS A 81 -13.13 27.12 -19.30
C LYS A 81 -13.65 27.90 -18.07
N GLY A 82 -13.06 27.67 -16.91
CA GLY A 82 -13.47 28.33 -15.64
C GLY A 82 -14.74 27.76 -15.00
N TYR A 83 -15.42 26.81 -15.65
CA TYR A 83 -16.59 26.11 -15.15
C TYR A 83 -16.19 24.97 -14.21
N MET A 84 -16.86 24.91 -13.06
CA MET A 84 -16.72 23.87 -12.04
C MET A 84 -18.09 23.27 -11.69
N GLU A 85 -18.12 21.96 -11.45
CA GLU A 85 -19.33 21.25 -11.04
C GLU A 85 -19.19 20.69 -9.63
N ARG A 86 -20.25 20.79 -8.84
CA ARG A 86 -20.30 20.17 -7.53
C ARG A 86 -20.39 18.66 -7.67
N VAL A 87 -19.40 17.95 -7.15
CA VAL A 87 -19.28 16.48 -7.23
C VAL A 87 -19.41 15.78 -5.87
N ALA A 88 -19.39 16.55 -4.79
CA ALA A 88 -19.64 16.09 -3.42
C ALA A 88 -20.30 17.22 -2.63
N GLY A 89 -21.23 16.88 -1.74
CA GLY A 89 -21.87 17.79 -0.80
C GLY A 89 -23.20 18.34 -1.32
N LYS A 90 -23.99 18.91 -0.41
CA LYS A 90 -25.31 19.48 -0.71
C LYS A 90 -25.37 21.00 -0.63
N GLU A 91 -24.33 21.62 -0.08
CA GLU A 91 -24.26 23.07 0.11
C GLU A 91 -23.81 23.78 -1.18
N GLY A 92 -24.26 25.02 -1.36
CA GLY A 92 -23.89 25.86 -2.50
C GLY A 92 -24.59 25.55 -3.84
N PRO A 93 -24.25 26.28 -4.90
CA PRO A 93 -24.81 26.06 -6.24
C PRO A 93 -24.31 24.76 -6.88
N LYS A 94 -25.07 24.22 -7.84
CA LYS A 94 -24.69 22.99 -8.55
C LYS A 94 -23.45 23.17 -9.45
N SER A 95 -23.22 24.39 -9.90
CA SER A 95 -22.07 24.77 -10.71
C SER A 95 -21.58 26.16 -10.33
N ILE A 96 -20.33 26.47 -10.66
CA ILE A 96 -19.73 27.80 -10.53
C ILE A 96 -19.05 28.11 -11.87
N GLY A 97 -19.43 29.22 -12.51
CA GLY A 97 -18.85 29.72 -13.75
C GLY A 97 -18.13 31.06 -13.60
N LEU A 98 -17.39 31.47 -14.63
CA LEU A 98 -16.79 32.82 -14.73
C LEU A 98 -17.82 33.91 -15.08
N ASP A 99 -18.99 33.50 -15.60
CA ASP A 99 -20.07 34.38 -16.06
C ASP A 99 -21.25 34.46 -15.06
N ASP A 100 -21.08 33.93 -13.83
CA ASP A 100 -22.04 34.04 -12.72
C ASP A 100 -21.83 35.34 -11.90
#